data_AF-A0A259B8A0-F1
#
_entry.id   AF-A0A259B8A0-F1
#
_cell.length_a   1.000
_cell.length_b   1.000
_cell.length_c   1.000
_cell.angle_alpha   90.00
_cell.angle_beta   90.00
_cell.angle_gamma   90.00
#
_symmetry.space_group_name_H-M   'P 1'
#
loop_
_entity.id
_entity.type
_entity.pdbx_description
1 polymer ?
#
loop_
_entity_poly.entity_id
_entity_poly.type
_entity_poly.pdbx_seq_one_letter_code
_entity_poly.pdbx_strand_id
1 'polypeptide(L)'
;MPLPFGHILSQYRPLLIQLATFLGVGFTALLFHFLVLSALVEWEVVGPVSASLVGFVVGSCVTYTLNSRFTFKSTRSHAGAMPRYFAVAGVAFVLNGVLMDVFVHRLGVFYLLAQFLTSALVLCWTFTGYRVWAFAEKRPRPEAS
;
A
#
# COMPACT_ATOMS: atom_id res chain seq x y z
N MET A 1 -18.34 -8.13 41.48
CA MET A 1 -17.39 -7.00 41.36
C MET A 1 -16.67 -7.16 40.02
N PRO A 2 -17.11 -6.50 38.94
CA PRO A 2 -16.47 -6.65 37.62
C PRO A 2 -15.12 -5.94 37.62
N LEU A 3 -14.09 -6.59 37.09
CA LEU A 3 -12.72 -6.06 37.08
C LEU A 3 -12.62 -4.82 36.17
N PRO A 4 -11.96 -3.73 36.61
CA PRO A 4 -11.88 -2.45 35.88
C PRO A 4 -11.13 -2.53 34.52
N PHE A 5 -10.46 -3.64 34.23
CA PHE A 5 -9.67 -3.84 33.01
C PHE A 5 -10.49 -4.21 31.76
N GLY A 6 -11.76 -4.64 31.92
CA GLY A 6 -12.60 -5.04 30.79
C GLY A 6 -12.96 -3.91 29.83
N HIS A 7 -13.05 -2.68 30.32
CA HIS A 7 -13.40 -1.49 29.53
C HIS A 7 -12.22 -0.95 28.70
N ILE A 8 -10.98 -1.12 29.17
CA ILE A 8 -9.78 -0.66 28.46
C ILE A 8 -9.55 -1.55 27.23
N LEU A 9 -9.71 -2.87 27.37
CA LEU A 9 -9.53 -3.81 26.26
C LEU A 9 -10.62 -3.67 25.18
N SER A 10 -11.87 -3.34 25.56
CA SER A 10 -12.94 -3.08 24.58
C SER A 10 -12.77 -1.75 23.84
N GLN A 11 -12.13 -0.75 24.48
CA GLN A 11 -11.81 0.53 23.88
C GLN A 11 -10.72 0.45 22.79
N TYR A 12 -9.72 -0.44 22.93
CA TYR A 12 -8.67 -0.63 21.92
C TYR A 12 -8.96 -1.73 20.88
N ARG A 13 -9.90 -2.64 21.14
CA ARG A 13 -10.32 -3.70 20.22
C ARG A 13 -10.59 -3.23 18.77
N PRO A 14 -11.33 -2.13 18.51
CA PRO A 14 -11.57 -1.70 17.13
C PRO A 14 -10.29 -1.25 16.42
N LEU A 15 -9.34 -0.61 17.13
CA LEU A 15 -8.05 -0.19 16.57
C LEU A 15 -7.18 -1.39 16.23
N LEU A 16 -7.13 -2.40 17.11
CA LEU A 16 -6.38 -3.64 16.87
C LEU A 16 -6.93 -4.41 15.66
N ILE A 17 -8.26 -4.51 15.52
CA ILE A 17 -8.90 -5.15 14.37
C ILE A 17 -8.59 -4.37 13.08
N GLN A 18 -8.65 -3.04 13.12
CA GLN A 18 -8.34 -2.19 11.97
C GLN A 18 -6.88 -2.33 11.54
N LEU A 19 -5.94 -2.32 12.48
CA LEU A 19 -4.51 -2.52 12.21
C LEU A 19 -4.24 -3.92 11.65
N ALA A 20 -4.80 -4.97 12.27
CA ALA A 20 -4.66 -6.34 11.79
C ALA A 20 -5.26 -6.52 10.38
N THR A 21 -6.40 -5.90 10.11
CA THR A 21 -7.01 -5.92 8.77
C THR A 21 -6.11 -5.19 7.76
N PHE A 22 -5.61 -4.01 8.10
CA PHE A 22 -4.73 -3.24 7.23
C PHE A 22 -3.43 -3.99 6.91
N LEU A 23 -2.78 -4.57 7.92
CA LEU A 23 -1.59 -5.40 7.76
C LEU A 23 -1.89 -6.67 6.95
N GLY A 24 -3.01 -7.35 7.21
CA GLY A 24 -3.42 -8.54 6.48
C GLY A 24 -3.68 -8.27 5.01
N VAL A 25 -4.35 -7.16 4.68
CA VAL A 25 -4.57 -6.71 3.30
C VAL A 25 -3.25 -6.41 2.61
N GLY A 26 -2.39 -5.61 3.25
CA GLY A 26 -1.10 -5.23 2.69
C GLY A 26 -0.17 -6.43 2.47
N PHE A 27 -0.11 -7.34 3.44
CA PHE A 27 0.70 -8.55 3.33
C PHE A 27 0.20 -9.48 2.22
N THR A 28 -1.12 -9.64 2.09
CA THR A 28 -1.70 -10.44 1.00
C THR A 28 -1.36 -9.85 -0.36
N ALA A 29 -1.52 -8.53 -0.52
CA ALA A 29 -1.15 -7.85 -1.75
C ALA A 29 0.34 -7.98 -2.09
N LEU A 30 1.21 -7.86 -1.08
CA LEU A 30 2.65 -8.06 -1.24
C LEU A 30 2.98 -9.49 -1.67
N LEU A 31 2.33 -10.48 -1.06
CA LEU A 31 2.51 -11.89 -1.43
C LEU A 31 2.14 -12.12 -2.90
N PHE A 32 0.98 -11.64 -3.34
CA PHE A 32 0.57 -11.75 -4.75
C PHE A 32 1.53 -11.04 -5.70
N HIS A 33 2.05 -9.86 -5.32
CA HIS A 33 3.08 -9.17 -6.10
C HIS A 33 4.31 -10.05 -6.27
N PHE A 34 4.88 -10.57 -5.18
CA PHE A 34 6.08 -11.41 -5.22
C PHE A 34 5.85 -12.71 -6.00
N LEU A 35 4.68 -13.34 -5.86
CA LEU A 35 4.32 -14.53 -6.62
C LEU A 35 4.28 -14.25 -8.13
N VAL A 36 3.66 -13.15 -8.55
CA VAL A 36 3.60 -12.76 -9.96
C VAL A 36 4.99 -12.42 -10.49
N LEU A 37 5.79 -11.67 -9.73
CA LEU A 37 7.16 -11.34 -10.09
C LEU A 37 7.99 -12.61 -10.29
N SER A 38 8.02 -13.51 -9.30
CA SER A 38 8.76 -14.76 -9.37
C SER A 38 8.30 -15.64 -10.53
N ALA A 39 6.98 -15.86 -10.68
CA ALA A 39 6.46 -16.70 -11.74
C ALA A 39 6.81 -16.17 -13.15
N LEU A 40 6.71 -14.86 -13.37
CA LEU A 40 7.03 -14.26 -14.67
C LEU A 40 8.53 -14.31 -14.99
N VAL A 41 9.40 -14.15 -13.99
CA VAL A 41 10.85 -14.21 -14.15
C VAL A 41 11.33 -15.65 -14.32
N GLU A 42 10.85 -16.57 -13.49
CA GLU A 42 11.28 -17.98 -13.49
C GLU A 42 10.78 -18.76 -14.70
N TRP A 43 9.63 -18.37 -15.27
CA TRP A 43 9.15 -18.92 -16.54
C TRP A 43 9.66 -18.16 -17.77
N GLU A 44 10.64 -17.27 -17.60
CA GLU A 44 11.27 -16.49 -18.68
C GLU A 44 10.28 -15.72 -19.57
N VAL A 45 9.10 -15.38 -19.04
CA VAL A 45 8.03 -14.69 -19.79
C VAL A 45 8.43 -13.25 -20.08
N VAL A 46 8.95 -12.56 -19.07
CA VAL A 46 9.44 -11.17 -19.16
C VAL A 46 10.58 -10.93 -18.17
N GLY A 47 11.36 -9.87 -18.40
CA GLY A 47 12.44 -9.47 -17.49
C GLY A 47 11.94 -8.94 -16.12
N PRO A 48 12.84 -8.85 -15.11
CA PRO A 48 12.47 -8.53 -13.72
C PRO A 48 11.74 -7.20 -13.53
N VAL A 49 12.10 -6.18 -14.30
CA VAL A 49 11.46 -4.86 -14.21
C VAL A 49 10.01 -4.93 -14.67
N SER A 50 9.76 -5.52 -15.85
CA SER A 50 8.40 -5.70 -16.39
C SER A 50 7.56 -6.61 -15.49
N ALA A 51 8.14 -7.70 -14.99
CA ALA A 51 7.48 -8.59 -14.04
C ALA A 51 7.07 -7.87 -12.75
N SER A 52 7.92 -6.97 -12.23
CA SER A 52 7.62 -6.15 -11.04
C SER A 52 6.46 -5.18 -11.31
N LEU A 53 6.42 -4.52 -12.47
CA LEU A 53 5.32 -3.64 -12.84
C LEU A 53 3.99 -4.40 -12.92
N VAL A 54 3.98 -5.61 -13.50
CA VAL A 54 2.79 -6.46 -13.54
C VAL A 54 2.40 -6.90 -12.12
N GLY A 55 3.35 -7.31 -11.30
CA GLY A 55 3.14 -7.65 -9.89
C GLY A 55 2.56 -6.48 -9.09
N PHE A 56 3.00 -5.24 -9.35
CA PHE A 56 2.48 -4.03 -8.73
C PHE A 56 1.00 -3.82 -9.08
N VAL A 57 0.63 -3.98 -10.36
CA VAL A 57 -0.76 -3.87 -10.80
C VAL A 57 -1.62 -4.93 -10.13
N VAL A 58 -1.18 -6.19 -10.13
CA VAL A 58 -1.91 -7.29 -9.49
C VAL A 58 -2.07 -7.06 -7.98
N GLY A 59 -0.98 -6.69 -7.29
CA GLY A 59 -1.02 -6.37 -5.85
C GLY A 59 -1.94 -5.19 -5.53
N SER A 60 -1.98 -4.18 -6.40
CA SER A 60 -2.89 -3.04 -6.28
C SER A 60 -4.35 -3.48 -6.45
N CYS A 61 -4.66 -4.34 -7.43
CA CYS A 61 -5.99 -4.92 -7.60
C CYS A 61 -6.41 -5.76 -6.39
N VAL A 62 -5.52 -6.60 -5.85
CA VAL A 62 -5.78 -7.39 -4.63
C VAL A 62 -6.07 -6.46 -3.45
N THR A 63 -5.24 -5.42 -3.25
CA THR A 63 -5.45 -4.42 -2.20
C THR A 63 -6.81 -3.76 -2.32
N TYR A 64 -7.19 -3.33 -3.52
CA TYR A 64 -8.49 -2.69 -3.77
C TYR A 64 -9.67 -3.66 -3.53
N THR A 65 -9.58 -4.89 -4.02
CA THR A 65 -10.63 -5.91 -3.83
C THR A 65 -10.81 -6.26 -2.35
N LEU A 66 -9.71 -6.40 -1.59
CA LEU A 66 -9.79 -6.68 -0.16
C LEU A 66 -10.31 -5.48 0.62
N ASN A 67 -9.80 -4.27 0.36
CA ASN A 67 -10.30 -3.06 1.01
C ASN A 67 -11.78 -2.82 0.69
N SER A 68 -12.24 -3.10 -0.55
CA SER A 68 -13.65 -2.98 -0.91
C SER A 68 -14.55 -3.97 -0.17
N ARG A 69 -14.07 -5.20 0.05
CA ARG A 69 -14.82 -6.25 0.75
C ARG A 69 -14.83 -6.09 2.28
N PHE A 70 -13.70 -5.70 2.88
CA PHE A 70 -13.51 -5.69 4.32
C PHE A 70 -13.64 -4.30 4.95
N THR A 71 -13.24 -3.24 4.25
CA THR A 71 -13.12 -1.88 4.81
C THR A 71 -14.24 -0.95 4.34
N PHE A 72 -14.65 -1.03 3.07
CA PHE A 72 -15.57 -0.06 2.47
C PHE A 72 -17.07 -0.35 2.65
N LYS A 73 -17.47 -1.37 3.43
CA LYS A 73 -18.90 -1.62 3.72
C LYS A 73 -19.63 -0.47 4.44
N SER A 74 -18.93 0.56 4.94
CA SER A 74 -19.55 1.64 5.74
C SER A 74 -19.35 3.08 5.24
N THR A 75 -18.66 3.32 4.11
CA THR A 75 -18.24 4.71 3.78
C THR A 75 -18.31 5.02 2.28
N ARG A 76 -19.52 4.96 1.72
CA ARG A 76 -19.83 5.60 0.43
C ARG A 76 -19.87 7.13 0.63
N SER A 77 -18.76 7.83 0.34
CA SER A 77 -18.73 9.20 -0.20
C SER A 77 -17.32 9.80 -0.11
N HIS A 78 -16.41 9.50 -1.05
CA HIS A 78 -15.18 10.29 -1.21
C HIS A 78 -14.77 10.39 -2.70
N ALA A 79 -15.72 10.72 -3.58
CA ALA A 79 -15.45 10.92 -5.01
C ALA A 79 -14.41 12.04 -5.30
N GLY A 80 -14.16 12.94 -4.34
CA GLY A 80 -13.11 13.97 -4.44
C GLY A 80 -11.68 13.53 -4.08
N ALA A 81 -11.49 12.35 -3.44
CA ALA A 81 -10.17 11.84 -3.07
C ALA A 81 -9.54 10.93 -4.14
N MET A 82 -10.36 10.45 -5.09
CA MET A 82 -9.97 9.55 -6.18
C MET A 82 -8.76 10.07 -7.00
N PRO A 83 -8.74 11.34 -7.48
CA PRO A 83 -7.66 11.80 -8.35
C PRO A 83 -6.29 11.84 -7.66
N ARG A 84 -6.29 12.19 -6.37
CA ARG A 84 -5.06 12.27 -5.56
C ARG A 84 -4.53 10.87 -5.22
N TYR A 85 -5.42 9.92 -4.97
CA TYR A 85 -5.04 8.52 -4.80
C TYR A 85 -4.36 7.96 -6.05
N PHE A 86 -4.94 8.21 -7.23
CA PHE A 86 -4.33 7.80 -8.51
C PHE A 86 -3.00 8.49 -8.76
N ALA A 87 -2.82 9.76 -8.37
CA ALA A 87 -1.54 10.45 -8.49
C ALA A 87 -0.44 9.79 -7.62
N VAL A 88 -0.73 9.53 -6.34
CA VAL A 88 0.23 8.87 -5.44
C VAL A 88 0.55 7.45 -5.92
N ALA A 89 -0.46 6.69 -6.33
CA ALA A 89 -0.30 5.34 -6.89
C ALA A 89 0.49 5.34 -8.20
N GLY A 90 0.24 6.32 -9.09
CA GLY A 90 0.97 6.48 -10.34
C GLY A 90 2.45 6.78 -10.12
N VAL A 91 2.78 7.68 -9.18
CA VAL A 91 4.18 7.93 -8.83
C VAL A 91 4.81 6.69 -8.19
N ALA A 92 4.08 5.97 -7.33
CA ALA A 92 4.56 4.72 -6.74
C ALA A 92 4.87 3.65 -7.81
N PHE A 93 4.04 3.55 -8.85
CA PHE A 93 4.25 2.65 -9.98
C PHE A 93 5.52 3.01 -10.77
N VAL A 94 5.68 4.29 -11.14
CA VAL A 94 6.88 4.77 -11.85
C VAL A 94 8.13 4.58 -10.99
N LEU A 95 8.06 4.92 -9.71
CA LEU A 95 9.15 4.75 -8.77
C LEU A 95 9.54 3.27 -8.62
N ASN A 96 8.57 2.37 -8.55
CA ASN A 96 8.82 0.93 -8.52
C ASN A 96 9.61 0.46 -9.75
N GLY A 97 9.19 0.85 -10.96
CA GLY A 97 9.89 0.50 -12.20
C GLY A 97 11.32 1.06 -12.25
N VAL A 98 11.50 2.34 -11.92
CA VAL A 98 12.81 3.00 -11.94
C VAL A 98 13.77 2.37 -10.92
N LEU A 99 13.30 2.11 -9.70
CA LEU A 99 14.12 1.48 -8.67
C LEU A 99 14.52 0.06 -9.05
N MET A 100 13.59 -0.72 -9.62
CA MET A 100 13.90 -2.06 -10.11
C MET A 100 14.92 -2.04 -11.24
N ASP A 101 14.81 -1.11 -12.19
CA ASP A 101 15.80 -0.94 -13.25
C ASP A 101 17.19 -0.62 -12.69
N VAL A 102 17.26 0.32 -11.75
CA VAL A 102 18.52 0.71 -11.10
C VAL A 102 19.12 -0.47 -10.33
N PHE A 103 18.33 -1.14 -9.49
CA PHE A 103 18.86 -2.24 -8.67
C PHE A 103 19.25 -3.45 -9.50
N VAL A 104 18.44 -3.86 -10.47
CA VAL A 104 18.69 -5.08 -11.25
C VAL A 104 19.72 -4.82 -12.35
N HIS A 105 19.52 -3.82 -13.20
CA HIS A 105 20.37 -3.64 -14.39
C HIS A 105 21.62 -2.82 -14.12
N ARG A 106 21.58 -1.83 -13.21
CA ARG A 106 22.76 -0.97 -12.94
C ARG A 106 23.62 -1.46 -11.79
N LEU A 107 23.00 -2.06 -10.76
CA LEU A 107 23.70 -2.53 -9.57
C LEU A 107 23.86 -4.06 -9.51
N GLY A 108 23.21 -4.81 -10.41
CA GLY A 108 23.32 -6.28 -10.46
C GLY A 108 22.71 -6.99 -9.25
N VAL A 109 21.80 -6.34 -8.52
CA VAL A 109 21.16 -6.90 -7.33
C VAL A 109 20.19 -8.01 -7.75
N PHE A 110 20.22 -9.12 -7.02
CA PHE A 110 19.26 -10.20 -7.22
C PHE A 110 17.81 -9.70 -7.11
N TYR A 111 16.98 -10.05 -8.08
CA TYR A 111 15.70 -9.39 -8.33
C TYR A 111 14.72 -9.43 -7.14
N LEU A 112 14.72 -10.49 -6.32
CA LEU A 112 13.88 -10.56 -5.12
C LEU A 112 14.35 -9.59 -4.03
N LEU A 113 15.67 -9.44 -3.86
CA LEU A 113 16.23 -8.47 -2.94
C LEU A 113 16.00 -7.03 -3.45
N ALA A 114 16.17 -6.81 -4.76
CA ALA A 114 15.84 -5.55 -5.42
C ALA A 114 14.37 -5.18 -5.20
N GLN A 115 13.46 -6.14 -5.34
CA GLN A 115 12.03 -5.94 -5.10
C GLN A 115 11.73 -5.59 -3.64
N PHE A 116 12.38 -6.26 -2.69
CA PHE A 116 12.21 -5.99 -1.27
C PHE A 116 12.63 -4.55 -0.93
N LEU A 117 13.82 -4.13 -1.38
CA LEU A 117 14.32 -2.76 -1.19
C LEU A 117 13.41 -1.73 -1.87
N THR A 118 12.98 -2.01 -3.10
CA THR A 118 12.05 -1.16 -3.84
C THR A 118 10.74 -0.99 -3.10
N SER A 119 10.18 -2.08 -2.58
CA SER A 119 8.91 -2.06 -1.84
C SER A 119 9.02 -1.21 -0.57
N ALA A 120 10.14 -1.28 0.15
CA ALA A 120 10.39 -0.44 1.32
C ALA A 120 10.47 1.06 0.95
N LEU A 121 11.15 1.41 -0.14
CA LEU A 121 11.25 2.79 -0.60
C LEU A 121 9.91 3.35 -1.10
N VAL A 122 9.15 2.54 -1.84
CA VAL A 122 7.80 2.89 -2.29
C VAL A 122 6.85 3.06 -1.11
N LEU A 123 6.99 2.23 -0.06
CA LEU A 123 6.24 2.40 1.19
C LEU A 123 6.56 3.75 1.85
N CYS A 124 7.83 4.13 1.94
CA CYS A 124 8.23 5.45 2.46
C CYS A 124 7.64 6.61 1.64
N TRP A 125 7.62 6.49 0.31
CA TRP A 125 7.01 7.47 -0.59
C TRP A 125 5.50 7.60 -0.35
N THR A 126 4.78 6.48 -0.37
CA THR A 126 3.33 6.46 -0.17
C THR A 126 2.94 6.96 1.21
N PHE A 127 3.67 6.57 2.26
CA PHE A 127 3.49 7.09 3.62
C PHE A 127 3.66 8.61 3.69
N THR A 128 4.69 9.16 3.04
CA THR A 128 4.93 10.61 2.99
C THR A 128 3.79 11.32 2.27
N GLY A 129 3.31 10.77 1.15
CA GLY A 129 2.16 11.29 0.42
C GLY A 129 0.89 11.33 1.29
N TYR A 130 0.59 10.25 2.01
CA TYR A 130 -0.54 10.22 2.94
C TYR A 130 -0.36 11.16 4.13
N ARG A 131 0.86 11.31 4.64
CA ARG A 131 1.16 12.22 5.75
C ARG A 131 0.94 13.67 5.36
N VAL A 132 1.44 14.11 4.20
CA VAL A 132 1.21 15.48 3.69
C VAL A 132 -0.29 15.76 3.56
N TRP A 133 -1.07 14.77 3.12
CA TRP A 133 -2.53 14.88 3.07
C TRP A 133 -3.17 15.04 4.46
N ALA A 134 -2.78 14.20 5.43
CA ALA A 134 -3.31 14.29 6.80
C ALA A 134 -3.07 15.67 7.45
N PHE A 135 -2.00 16.37 7.05
CA PHE A 135 -1.74 17.75 7.48
C PHE A 135 -2.52 18.79 6.67
N ALA A 136 -2.76 18.56 5.38
CA ALA A 136 -3.52 19.49 4.53
C ALA A 136 -5.01 19.59 4.90
N GLU A 137 -5.61 18.52 5.43
CA GLU A 137 -7.01 18.50 5.90
C GLU A 137 -7.22 19.35 7.17
N LYS A 138 -6.15 19.66 7.93
CA LYS A 138 -6.22 20.42 9.19
C LYS A 138 -6.22 21.95 9.02
N ARG A 139 -6.72 22.50 7.90
CA ARG A 139 -6.93 23.97 7.84
C ARG A 139 -8.16 24.34 8.69
N PRO A 140 -8.03 25.18 9.73
CA PRO A 140 -9.17 25.67 10.49
C PRO A 140 -10.10 26.44 9.56
N ARG A 141 -11.40 26.13 9.61
CA ARG A 141 -12.43 26.99 9.03
C ARG A 141 -12.33 28.33 9.77
N PRO A 142 -12.14 29.48 9.10
CA PRO A 142 -12.26 30.76 9.78
C PRO A 142 -13.69 30.86 10.31
N GLU A 143 -13.85 30.94 11.62
CA GLU A 143 -15.14 31.29 12.22
C GLU A 143 -15.47 32.71 11.72
N ALA A 144 -16.47 32.79 10.84
CA ALA A 144 -17.00 34.06 10.39
C ALA A 144 -17.70 34.72 11.58
N SER A 145 -17.13 35.84 12.02
CA SER A 145 -17.67 36.80 12.98
C SER A 145 -18.90 37.52 12.44
#